data_AF-A0A0D6LQR0-F1
#
_entry.id   AF-A0A0D6LQR0-F1
#
_cell.length_a   1.000
_cell.length_b   1.000
_cell.length_c   1.000
_cell.angle_alpha   90.00
_cell.angle_beta   90.00
_cell.angle_gamma   90.00
#
_symmetry.space_group_name_H-M   'P 1'
#
loop_
_entity.id
_entity.type
_entity.pdbx_description
1 polymer ?
#
loop_
_entity_poly.entity_id
_entity_poly.type
_entity_poly.pdbx_seq_one_letter_code
_entity_poly.pdbx_strand_id
1 'polypeptide(L)'
;MTMDSQDKVFLGTTFATAVLPVFIYVVGAALIITGFVLRFGRGFGTFVNYARKDNDFLELGRLDMIFGLFTAAACVLVLMFFVAAYATLRKNKFLLRAYCAVIALMVIVQLVAGLLAFTYSDQINQLASDDILYESLNKTALRYASPPPTDDETQFWIHTQYTLGCCGVMSSKDWRFSDTQLTAYSCFRPNYDIGCEKQIHSRISADTQYLGAASMSVVLVEASVLVVNVTVLKI
;
A
#
# COMPACT_ATOMS: atom_id res chain seq x y z
N MET A 1 38.84 28.34 -16.99
CA MET A 1 37.96 27.34 -17.63
C MET A 1 36.53 27.80 -17.44
N THR A 2 35.92 28.38 -18.46
CA THR A 2 34.49 28.69 -18.48
C THR A 2 33.74 27.41 -18.77
N MET A 3 32.94 26.92 -17.82
CA MET A 3 32.03 25.82 -18.07
C MET A 3 31.06 26.18 -19.18
N ASP A 4 30.96 25.30 -20.18
CA ASP A 4 30.00 25.44 -21.27
C ASP A 4 28.56 25.37 -20.74
N SER A 5 27.60 25.93 -21.49
CA SER A 5 26.17 25.87 -21.14
C SER A 5 25.69 24.43 -20.94
N GLN A 6 26.25 23.48 -21.70
CA GLN A 6 26.00 22.05 -21.56
C GLN A 6 26.46 21.48 -20.24
N ASP A 7 27.65 21.86 -19.79
CA ASP A 7 28.19 21.37 -18.53
C ASP A 7 27.41 21.93 -17.33
N LYS A 8 26.83 23.13 -17.43
CA LYS A 8 25.97 23.70 -16.37
C LYS A 8 24.61 23.02 -16.29
N VAL A 9 23.98 22.75 -17.44
CA VAL A 9 22.71 21.99 -17.50
C VAL A 9 22.95 20.57 -17.01
N PHE A 10 24.02 19.92 -17.47
CA PHE A 10 24.39 18.57 -17.05
C PHE A 10 24.76 18.47 -15.57
N LEU A 11 25.49 19.46 -15.03
CA LEU A 11 25.84 19.52 -13.60
C LEU A 11 24.61 19.81 -12.74
N GLY A 12 23.70 20.67 -13.22
CA GLY A 12 22.40 20.93 -12.58
C GLY A 12 21.48 19.72 -12.59
N THR A 13 21.41 18.98 -13.72
CA THR A 13 20.70 17.70 -13.77
C THR A 13 21.37 16.67 -12.90
N THR A 14 22.71 16.58 -12.87
CA THR A 14 23.41 15.64 -11.98
C THR A 14 23.15 15.95 -10.51
N PHE A 15 23.12 17.22 -10.10
CA PHE A 15 22.76 17.60 -8.73
C PHE A 15 21.29 17.25 -8.41
N ALA A 16 20.36 17.52 -9.33
CA ALA A 16 18.94 17.20 -9.17
C ALA A 16 18.64 15.69 -9.26
N THR A 17 19.40 14.92 -10.05
CA THR A 17 19.20 13.47 -10.26
C THR A 17 20.15 12.61 -9.43
N ALA A 18 21.07 13.19 -8.65
CA ALA A 18 21.94 12.43 -7.75
C ALA A 18 21.72 12.79 -6.28
N VAL A 19 21.43 14.04 -5.91
CA VAL A 19 21.30 14.43 -4.49
C VAL A 19 19.89 14.18 -3.95
N LEU A 20 18.85 14.65 -4.65
CA LEU A 20 17.44 14.39 -4.30
C LEU A 20 17.08 12.88 -4.25
N PRO A 21 17.51 12.05 -5.22
CA PRO A 21 17.18 10.62 -5.19
C PRO A 21 18.07 9.77 -4.28
N VAL A 22 19.12 10.32 -3.63
CA VAL A 22 19.80 9.59 -2.55
C VAL A 22 18.88 9.40 -1.35
N PHE A 23 18.05 10.39 -1.02
CA PHE A 23 17.02 10.23 0.01
C PHE A 23 15.99 9.16 -0.40
N ILE A 24 15.51 9.22 -1.65
CA ILE A 24 14.58 8.22 -2.20
C ILE A 24 15.21 6.82 -2.23
N TYR A 25 16.50 6.71 -2.53
CA TYR A 25 17.24 5.46 -2.49
C TYR A 25 17.37 4.91 -1.07
N VAL A 26 17.67 5.76 -0.08
CA VAL A 26 17.76 5.34 1.33
C VAL A 26 16.40 4.88 1.83
N VAL A 27 15.33 5.62 1.52
CA VAL A 27 13.95 5.23 1.85
C VAL A 27 13.58 3.92 1.13
N GLY A 28 13.87 3.81 -0.18
CA GLY A 28 13.62 2.61 -0.97
C GLY A 28 14.37 1.38 -0.45
N ALA A 29 15.64 1.53 -0.09
CA ALA A 29 16.44 0.46 0.51
C ALA A 29 15.87 0.03 1.88
N ALA A 30 15.44 0.98 2.71
CA ALA A 30 14.78 0.69 3.98
C ALA A 30 13.46 -0.07 3.75
N LEU A 31 12.68 0.29 2.73
CA LEU A 31 11.45 -0.41 2.36
C LEU A 31 11.71 -1.83 1.83
N ILE A 32 12.77 -2.05 1.02
CA ILE A 32 13.19 -3.39 0.61
C ILE A 32 13.56 -4.23 1.82
N ILE A 33 14.39 -3.70 2.72
CA ILE A 33 14.83 -4.44 3.92
C ILE A 33 13.61 -4.78 4.78
N THR A 34 12.70 -3.84 4.97
CA THR A 34 11.47 -4.06 5.73
C THR A 34 10.59 -5.12 5.06
N GLY A 35 10.34 -5.01 3.75
CA GLY A 35 9.55 -5.98 2.99
C GLY A 35 10.18 -7.38 2.98
N PHE A 36 11.49 -7.47 2.80
CA PHE A 36 12.22 -8.73 2.82
C PHE A 36 12.21 -9.38 4.20
N VAL A 37 12.40 -8.59 5.27
CA VAL A 37 12.28 -9.07 6.66
C VAL A 37 10.84 -9.47 6.98
N LEU A 38 9.84 -8.74 6.51
CA LEU A 38 8.44 -9.13 6.70
C LEU A 38 8.07 -10.39 5.92
N ARG A 39 8.72 -10.66 4.78
CA ARG A 39 8.43 -11.83 3.93
C ARG A 39 9.18 -13.10 4.33
N PHE A 40 10.45 -12.95 4.70
CA PHE A 40 11.38 -14.06 4.98
C PHE A 40 11.88 -14.09 6.43
N GLY A 41 11.54 -13.07 7.22
CA GLY A 41 11.89 -13.04 8.63
C GLY A 41 11.11 -14.06 9.45
N ARG A 42 11.58 -14.26 10.68
CA ARG A 42 11.04 -15.27 11.60
C ARG A 42 9.54 -15.12 11.85
N GLY A 43 9.02 -13.88 11.79
CA GLY A 43 7.60 -13.57 11.97
C GLY A 43 6.69 -14.17 10.88
N PHE A 44 7.11 -14.14 9.61
CA PHE A 44 6.33 -14.76 8.52
C PHE A 44 6.34 -16.28 8.63
N GLY A 45 7.47 -16.88 9.01
CA GLY A 45 7.56 -18.32 9.25
C GLY A 45 6.65 -18.79 10.38
N THR A 46 6.56 -18.05 11.50
CA THR A 46 5.60 -18.34 12.57
C THR A 46 4.15 -18.13 12.12
N PHE A 47 3.87 -17.07 11.35
CA PHE A 47 2.55 -16.78 10.80
C PHE A 47 2.07 -17.86 9.83
N VAL A 48 2.93 -18.33 8.93
CA VAL A 48 2.64 -19.46 8.02
C VAL A 48 2.28 -20.73 8.78
N ASN A 49 2.98 -21.01 9.89
CA ASN A 49 2.69 -22.18 10.72
C ASN A 49 1.37 -22.04 11.49
N TYR A 50 1.03 -20.83 11.94
CA TYR A 50 -0.27 -20.53 12.55
C TYR A 50 -1.42 -20.65 11.54
N ALA A 51 -1.29 -20.00 10.37
CA ALA A 51 -2.30 -20.05 9.31
C ALA A 51 -2.52 -21.47 8.76
N ARG A 52 -1.45 -22.29 8.68
CA ARG A 52 -1.56 -23.71 8.30
C ARG A 52 -2.37 -24.53 9.30
N LYS A 53 -2.37 -24.16 10.59
CA LYS A 53 -3.08 -24.90 11.64
C LYS A 53 -4.59 -24.64 11.62
N ASP A 54 -5.01 -23.48 11.14
CA ASP A 54 -6.42 -23.06 11.07
C ASP A 54 -7.05 -23.20 9.67
N ASN A 55 -6.36 -23.84 8.71
CA ASN A 55 -6.77 -23.97 7.30
C ASN A 55 -7.00 -22.63 6.58
N ASP A 56 -6.38 -21.55 7.06
CA ASP A 56 -6.61 -20.20 6.59
C ASP A 56 -5.66 -19.82 5.43
N PHE A 57 -5.68 -20.65 4.39
CA PHE A 57 -4.74 -20.55 3.26
C PHE A 57 -5.02 -19.34 2.35
N LEU A 58 -6.27 -18.88 2.29
CA LEU A 58 -6.67 -17.72 1.49
C LEU A 58 -6.09 -16.41 2.06
N GLU A 59 -6.18 -16.20 3.37
CA GLU A 59 -5.59 -15.05 4.05
C GLU A 59 -4.06 -15.02 3.90
N LEU A 60 -3.44 -16.19 3.99
CA LEU A 60 -2.00 -16.35 3.80
C LEU A 60 -1.57 -16.00 2.36
N GLY A 61 -2.31 -16.47 1.36
CA GLY A 61 -2.04 -16.19 -0.05
C GLY A 61 -2.20 -14.71 -0.39
N ARG A 62 -3.21 -14.04 0.18
CA ARG A 62 -3.45 -12.61 -0.04
C ARG A 62 -2.34 -11.74 0.57
N LEU A 63 -1.94 -12.02 1.81
CA LEU A 63 -0.85 -11.31 2.46
C LEU A 63 0.48 -11.52 1.74
N ASP A 64 0.77 -12.75 1.33
CA ASP A 64 1.95 -13.07 0.52
C ASP A 64 1.99 -12.26 -0.79
N MET A 65 0.87 -12.19 -1.50
CA MET A 65 0.74 -11.38 -2.71
C MET A 65 1.03 -9.89 -2.47
N ILE A 66 0.49 -9.30 -1.39
CA ILE A 66 0.69 -7.89 -1.05
C ILE A 66 2.17 -7.61 -0.74
N PHE A 67 2.79 -8.40 0.15
CA PHE A 67 4.20 -8.23 0.50
C PHE A 67 5.14 -8.50 -0.67
N GLY A 68 4.78 -9.47 -1.53
CA GLY A 68 5.51 -9.78 -2.76
C GLY A 68 5.51 -8.61 -3.73
N LEU A 69 4.35 -8.00 -3.96
CA LEU A 69 4.22 -6.83 -4.84
C LEU A 69 5.03 -5.63 -4.30
N PHE A 70 4.94 -5.36 -2.99
CA PHE A 70 5.69 -4.27 -2.36
C PHE A 70 7.20 -4.45 -2.50
N THR A 71 7.69 -5.68 -2.26
CA THR A 71 9.11 -6.01 -2.40
C THR A 71 9.56 -5.88 -3.86
N ALA A 72 8.78 -6.38 -4.82
CA ALA A 72 9.09 -6.29 -6.24
C ALA A 72 9.16 -4.83 -6.73
N ALA A 73 8.18 -4.00 -6.34
CA ALA A 73 8.17 -2.58 -6.67
C ALA A 73 9.40 -1.86 -6.10
N ALA A 74 9.76 -2.14 -4.85
CA ALA A 74 10.92 -1.53 -4.22
C ALA A 74 12.24 -1.94 -4.90
N CYS A 75 12.38 -3.21 -5.33
CA CYS A 75 13.52 -3.65 -6.14
C CYS A 75 13.62 -2.89 -7.47
N VAL A 76 12.50 -2.69 -8.18
CA VAL A 76 12.49 -1.92 -9.43
C VAL A 76 12.95 -0.48 -9.21
N LEU A 77 12.49 0.18 -8.15
CA LEU A 77 12.91 1.55 -7.80
C LEU A 77 14.43 1.65 -7.58
N VAL A 78 15.01 0.70 -6.86
CA VAL A 78 16.46 0.66 -6.58
C VAL A 78 17.27 0.38 -7.85
N LEU A 79 16.83 -0.57 -8.69
CA LEU A 79 17.50 -0.84 -9.97
C LEU A 79 17.48 0.38 -10.88
N MET A 80 16.34 1.08 -10.93
CA MET A 80 16.16 2.29 -11.74
C MET A 80 17.07 3.42 -11.27
N PHE A 81 17.30 3.55 -9.97
CA PHE A 81 18.28 4.50 -9.42
C PHE A 81 19.70 4.20 -9.90
N PHE A 82 20.14 2.94 -9.85
CA PHE A 82 21.47 2.56 -10.32
C PHE A 82 21.64 2.81 -11.82
N VAL A 83 20.62 2.50 -12.62
CA VAL A 83 20.61 2.76 -14.07
C VAL A 83 20.71 4.27 -14.34
N ALA A 84 19.95 5.09 -13.63
CA ALA A 84 19.99 6.55 -13.75
C ALA A 84 21.37 7.11 -13.39
N ALA A 85 21.92 6.71 -12.24
CA ALA A 85 23.23 7.15 -11.78
C ALA A 85 24.33 6.75 -12.77
N TYR A 86 24.32 5.50 -13.24
CA TYR A 86 25.30 5.02 -14.21
C TYR A 86 25.16 5.71 -15.58
N ALA A 87 23.93 5.93 -16.07
CA ALA A 87 23.68 6.61 -17.34
C ALA A 87 24.26 8.03 -17.33
N THR A 88 24.06 8.76 -16.24
CA THR A 88 24.59 10.12 -16.05
C THR A 88 26.11 10.09 -15.88
N LEU A 89 26.66 9.27 -14.97
CA LEU A 89 28.11 9.23 -14.73
C LEU A 89 28.91 8.85 -15.98
N ARG A 90 28.38 7.94 -16.80
CA ARG A 90 29.06 7.49 -18.04
C ARG A 90 28.68 8.31 -19.27
N LYS A 91 27.85 9.35 -19.13
CA LYS A 91 27.31 10.15 -20.25
C LYS A 91 26.75 9.26 -21.39
N ASN A 92 26.18 8.11 -21.05
CA ASN A 92 25.74 7.13 -22.03
C ASN A 92 24.31 7.43 -22.50
N LYS A 93 24.18 8.04 -23.69
CA LYS A 93 22.88 8.42 -24.28
C LYS A 93 21.94 7.23 -24.51
N PHE A 94 22.47 6.03 -24.76
CA PHE A 94 21.63 4.82 -24.94
C PHE A 94 20.94 4.43 -23.62
N LEU A 95 21.70 4.40 -22.52
CA LEU A 95 21.16 4.03 -21.21
C LEU A 95 20.18 5.09 -20.69
N LEU A 96 20.46 6.37 -20.96
CA LEU A 96 19.55 7.47 -20.63
C LEU A 96 18.22 7.39 -21.41
N ARG A 97 18.24 6.98 -22.69
CA ARG A 97 17.02 6.72 -23.48
C ARG A 97 16.21 5.56 -22.90
N ALA A 98 16.86 4.47 -22.52
CA ALA A 98 16.20 3.33 -21.90
C ALA A 98 15.53 3.74 -20.57
N TYR A 99 16.23 4.51 -19.73
CA TYR A 99 15.67 5.05 -18.50
C TYR A 99 14.42 5.92 -18.73
N CYS A 100 14.46 6.83 -19.70
CA CYS A 100 13.31 7.66 -20.07
C CYS A 100 12.11 6.80 -20.55
N ALA A 101 12.37 5.74 -21.32
CA ALA A 101 11.33 4.85 -21.82
C ALA A 101 10.61 4.11 -20.67
N VAL A 102 11.37 3.64 -19.67
CA VAL A 102 10.77 2.94 -18.52
C VAL A 102 9.98 3.90 -17.62
N ILE A 103 10.46 5.14 -17.38
CA ILE A 103 9.68 6.15 -16.65
C ILE A 103 8.39 6.49 -17.40
N ALA A 104 8.44 6.70 -18.71
CA ALA A 104 7.26 6.98 -19.49
C ALA A 104 6.22 5.85 -19.39
N LEU A 105 6.68 4.59 -19.39
CA LEU A 105 5.82 3.43 -19.17
C LEU A 105 5.20 3.43 -17.76
N MET A 106 5.97 3.74 -16.72
CA MET A 106 5.47 3.84 -15.34
C MET A 106 4.37 4.90 -15.20
N VAL A 107 4.55 6.08 -15.80
CA VAL A 107 3.52 7.14 -15.80
C VAL A 107 2.23 6.64 -16.46
N ILE A 108 2.33 5.94 -17.60
CA ILE A 108 1.15 5.37 -18.27
C ILE A 108 0.45 4.34 -17.37
N VAL A 109 1.21 3.44 -16.75
CA VAL A 109 0.67 2.43 -15.82
C VAL A 109 -0.01 3.10 -14.63
N GLN A 110 0.59 4.14 -14.04
CA GLN A 110 0.00 4.89 -12.93
C GLN A 110 -1.31 5.58 -13.32
N LEU A 111 -1.38 6.19 -14.51
CA LEU A 111 -2.60 6.82 -15.02
C LEU A 111 -3.71 5.80 -15.27
N VAL A 112 -3.38 4.64 -15.88
CA VAL A 112 -4.35 3.56 -16.11
C VAL A 112 -4.83 2.98 -14.78
N ALA A 113 -3.91 2.69 -13.84
CA ALA A 113 -4.26 2.19 -12.53
C ALA A 113 -5.11 3.19 -11.74
N GLY A 114 -4.78 4.48 -11.78
CA GLY A 114 -5.57 5.55 -11.15
C GLY A 114 -6.96 5.68 -11.75
N LEU A 115 -7.09 5.60 -13.08
CA LEU A 115 -8.38 5.62 -13.76
C LEU A 115 -9.23 4.40 -13.37
N LEU A 116 -8.65 3.20 -13.40
CA LEU A 116 -9.33 1.98 -13.00
C LEU A 116 -9.80 2.05 -11.54
N ALA A 117 -8.91 2.48 -10.63
CA ALA A 117 -9.23 2.66 -9.22
C ALA A 117 -10.36 3.68 -9.00
N PHE A 118 -10.40 4.76 -9.79
CA PHE A 118 -11.48 5.74 -9.73
C PHE A 118 -12.79 5.19 -10.29
N THR A 119 -12.77 4.48 -11.41
CA THR A 119 -13.99 3.96 -12.05
C THR A 119 -14.63 2.81 -11.27
N TYR A 120 -13.82 1.99 -10.61
CA TYR A 120 -14.27 0.80 -9.89
C TYR A 120 -14.17 0.97 -8.36
N SER A 121 -14.00 2.20 -7.85
CA SER A 121 -13.82 2.46 -6.41
C SER A 121 -14.96 1.86 -5.59
N ASP A 122 -16.20 2.08 -6.03
CA ASP A 122 -17.38 1.68 -5.25
C ASP A 122 -17.57 0.16 -5.28
N GLN A 123 -17.31 -0.48 -6.42
CA GLN A 123 -17.47 -1.93 -6.59
C GLN A 123 -16.35 -2.72 -5.92
N ILE A 124 -15.09 -2.27 -6.04
CA ILE A 124 -13.94 -2.94 -5.41
C ILE A 124 -14.03 -2.82 -3.89
N ASN A 125 -14.40 -1.64 -3.39
CA ASN A 125 -14.47 -1.43 -1.95
C ASN A 125 -15.63 -2.21 -1.33
N GLN A 126 -16.82 -2.23 -1.94
CA GLN A 126 -17.97 -2.96 -1.39
C GLN A 126 -17.77 -4.48 -1.44
N LEU A 127 -17.51 -5.05 -2.62
CA LEU A 127 -17.44 -6.50 -2.77
C LEU A 127 -16.25 -7.09 -2.02
N ALA A 128 -15.08 -6.45 -2.08
CA ALA A 128 -13.92 -6.98 -1.38
C ALA A 128 -14.03 -6.78 0.13
N SER A 129 -14.50 -5.62 0.62
CA SER A 129 -14.54 -5.38 2.05
C SER A 129 -15.64 -6.19 2.74
N ASP A 130 -16.81 -6.34 2.12
CA ASP A 130 -17.93 -7.06 2.75
C ASP A 130 -17.62 -8.53 2.97
N ASP A 131 -17.18 -9.23 1.92
CA ASP A 131 -16.87 -10.67 2.01
C ASP A 131 -15.78 -10.93 3.05
N ILE A 132 -14.75 -10.08 3.09
CA ILE A 132 -13.65 -10.18 4.06
C ILE A 132 -14.14 -9.92 5.49
N LEU A 133 -14.94 -8.86 5.68
CA LEU A 133 -15.48 -8.52 6.99
C LEU A 133 -16.43 -9.60 7.50
N TYR A 134 -17.28 -10.17 6.63
CA TYR A 134 -18.17 -11.26 7.00
C TYR A 134 -17.41 -12.54 7.34
N GLU A 135 -16.37 -12.87 6.57
CA GLU A 135 -15.55 -14.05 6.86
C GLU A 135 -14.79 -13.89 8.19
N SER A 136 -14.15 -12.74 8.43
CA SER A 136 -13.48 -12.44 9.70
C SER A 136 -14.46 -12.47 10.87
N LEU A 137 -15.62 -11.80 10.76
CA LEU A 137 -16.64 -11.79 11.81
C LEU A 137 -17.12 -13.20 12.14
N ASN A 138 -17.37 -14.03 11.12
CA ASN A 138 -17.83 -15.40 11.32
C ASN A 138 -16.77 -16.25 12.05
N LYS A 139 -15.48 -16.10 11.70
CA LYS A 139 -14.37 -16.77 12.43
C LYS A 139 -14.33 -16.34 13.90
N THR A 140 -14.48 -15.05 14.18
CA THR A 140 -14.54 -14.54 15.55
C THR A 140 -15.77 -15.05 16.30
N ALA A 141 -16.93 -15.07 15.65
CA ALA A 141 -18.18 -15.55 16.23
C ALA A 141 -18.14 -17.05 16.57
N LEU A 142 -17.51 -17.88 15.71
CA LEU A 142 -17.31 -19.31 15.96
C LEU A 142 -16.40 -19.59 17.17
N ARG A 143 -15.48 -18.67 17.47
CA ARG A 143 -14.54 -18.75 18.60
C ARG A 143 -15.01 -17.97 19.83
N TYR A 144 -16.31 -17.65 19.88
CA TYR A 144 -16.90 -16.89 20.97
C TYR A 144 -16.51 -17.47 22.35
N ALA A 145 -16.05 -16.60 23.24
CA ALA A 145 -15.89 -16.91 24.65
C ALA A 145 -16.30 -15.70 25.52
N SER A 146 -16.67 -15.98 26.77
CA SER A 146 -16.96 -14.95 27.77
C SER A 146 -16.18 -15.27 29.05
N PRO A 147 -15.17 -14.47 29.41
CA PRO A 147 -14.73 -13.22 28.78
C PRO A 147 -14.13 -13.41 27.36
N PRO A 148 -14.14 -12.36 26.52
CA PRO A 148 -13.60 -12.44 25.17
C PRO A 148 -12.11 -12.79 25.18
N PRO A 149 -11.65 -13.64 24.25
CA PRO A 149 -10.26 -14.02 24.16
C PRO A 149 -9.37 -12.84 23.71
N THR A 150 -8.08 -12.92 24.04
CA THR A 150 -7.07 -11.91 23.71
C THR A 150 -6.39 -12.19 22.37
N ASP A 151 -7.07 -12.89 21.45
CA ASP A 151 -6.57 -13.12 20.10
C ASP A 151 -6.76 -11.88 19.22
N ASP A 152 -5.89 -11.73 18.22
CA ASP A 152 -5.81 -10.54 17.39
C ASP A 152 -7.12 -10.24 16.64
N GLU A 153 -7.84 -11.28 16.18
CA GLU A 153 -9.13 -11.14 15.48
C GLU A 153 -10.24 -10.63 16.41
N THR A 154 -10.37 -11.23 17.60
CA THR A 154 -11.34 -10.74 18.60
C THR A 154 -11.03 -9.31 19.02
N GLN A 155 -9.76 -9.00 19.30
CA GLN A 155 -9.35 -7.66 19.69
C GLN A 155 -9.54 -6.64 18.56
N PHE A 156 -9.32 -7.03 17.31
CA PHE A 156 -9.63 -6.21 16.14
C PHE A 156 -11.10 -5.80 16.12
N TRP A 157 -12.04 -6.75 16.29
CA TRP A 157 -13.48 -6.44 16.31
C TRP A 157 -13.87 -5.58 17.51
N ILE A 158 -13.39 -5.90 18.71
CA ILE A 158 -13.67 -5.13 19.93
C ILE A 158 -13.20 -3.69 19.76
N HIS A 159 -11.97 -3.50 19.28
CA HIS A 159 -11.38 -2.17 19.08
C HIS A 159 -12.08 -1.40 17.97
N THR A 160 -12.39 -2.06 16.85
CA THR A 160 -13.06 -1.43 15.70
C THR A 160 -14.46 -0.95 16.08
N GLN A 161 -15.27 -1.79 16.72
CA GLN A 161 -16.63 -1.45 17.15
C GLN A 161 -16.63 -0.31 18.18
N TYR A 162 -15.67 -0.34 19.11
CA TYR A 162 -15.50 0.71 20.11
C TYR A 162 -15.08 2.05 19.48
N THR A 163 -14.05 2.04 18.63
CA THR A 163 -13.45 3.24 18.04
C THR A 163 -14.34 3.89 16.98
N LEU A 164 -15.05 3.08 16.18
CA LEU A 164 -15.90 3.56 15.10
C LEU A 164 -17.38 3.73 15.49
N GLY A 165 -17.77 3.26 16.68
CA GLY A 165 -19.16 3.36 17.15
C GLY A 165 -20.12 2.59 16.24
N CYS A 166 -19.75 1.37 15.87
CA CYS A 166 -20.51 0.49 14.98
C CYS A 166 -20.66 -0.91 15.58
N CYS A 167 -21.50 -1.75 14.98
CA CYS A 167 -21.67 -3.13 15.42
C CYS A 167 -21.99 -4.07 14.26
N GLY A 168 -21.21 -5.14 14.16
CA GLY A 168 -21.28 -6.10 13.05
C GLY A 168 -20.83 -5.50 11.71
N VAL A 169 -20.93 -6.26 10.63
CA VAL A 169 -20.56 -5.77 9.30
C VAL A 169 -21.59 -4.74 8.84
N MET A 170 -22.86 -5.14 8.83
CA MET A 170 -24.02 -4.31 8.47
C MET A 170 -24.87 -3.95 9.68
N SER A 171 -24.96 -4.84 10.68
CA SER A 171 -25.69 -4.60 11.92
C SER A 171 -25.32 -5.61 13.02
N SER A 172 -25.77 -5.36 14.25
CA SER A 172 -25.57 -6.27 15.38
C SER A 172 -26.09 -7.69 15.15
N LYS A 173 -27.05 -7.87 14.23
CA LYS A 173 -27.64 -9.17 13.88
C LYS A 173 -26.62 -10.13 13.26
N ASP A 174 -25.54 -9.60 12.67
CA ASP A 174 -24.50 -10.41 12.04
C ASP A 174 -23.79 -11.34 13.05
N TRP A 175 -23.65 -10.90 14.31
CA TRP A 175 -23.04 -11.67 15.39
C TRP A 175 -23.86 -12.88 15.84
N ARG A 176 -25.20 -12.85 15.67
CA ARG A 176 -26.14 -13.86 16.23
C ARG A 176 -25.99 -14.05 17.75
N PHE A 177 -25.52 -13.02 18.44
CA PHE A 177 -25.30 -12.98 19.88
C PHE A 177 -26.53 -12.41 20.62
N SER A 178 -26.66 -12.73 21.90
CA SER A 178 -27.60 -12.05 22.80
C SER A 178 -27.03 -10.72 23.32
N ASP A 179 -27.88 -9.82 23.81
CA ASP A 179 -27.51 -8.46 24.25
C ASP A 179 -26.29 -8.46 25.21
N THR A 180 -26.22 -9.40 26.15
CA THR A 180 -25.10 -9.50 27.11
C THR A 180 -23.79 -9.90 26.45
N GLN A 181 -23.85 -10.72 25.42
CA GLN A 181 -22.69 -11.17 24.66
C GLN A 181 -22.19 -10.06 23.72
N LEU A 182 -23.11 -9.31 23.09
CA LEU A 182 -22.78 -8.12 22.30
C LEU A 182 -22.02 -7.07 23.13
N THR A 183 -22.47 -6.83 24.37
CA THR A 183 -21.77 -5.90 25.27
C THR A 183 -20.37 -6.36 25.65
N ALA A 184 -20.12 -7.68 25.72
CA ALA A 184 -18.78 -8.21 25.97
C ALA A 184 -17.80 -7.95 24.80
N TYR A 185 -18.31 -7.79 23.58
CA TYR A 185 -17.53 -7.51 22.37
C TYR A 185 -17.51 -6.01 22.00
N SER A 186 -17.79 -5.11 22.94
CA SER A 186 -17.87 -3.65 22.73
C SER A 186 -18.92 -3.19 21.71
N CYS A 187 -19.96 -4.00 21.50
CA CYS A 187 -21.13 -3.59 20.74
C CYS A 187 -22.24 -3.11 21.68
N PHE A 188 -22.54 -1.81 21.63
CA PHE A 188 -23.54 -1.17 22.49
C PHE A 188 -24.83 -0.86 21.75
N ARG A 189 -25.98 -0.92 22.46
CA ARG A 189 -27.32 -0.65 21.92
C ARG A 189 -27.45 0.55 20.98
N PRO A 190 -26.89 1.75 21.26
CA PRO A 190 -27.05 2.88 20.34
C PRO A 190 -26.49 2.63 18.93
N ASN A 191 -25.61 1.63 18.77
CA ASN A 191 -24.90 1.35 17.52
C ASN A 191 -25.37 0.05 16.84
N TYR A 192 -26.46 -0.57 17.31
CA TYR A 192 -26.91 -1.87 16.78
C TYR A 192 -27.30 -1.82 15.30
N ASP A 193 -27.88 -0.72 14.84
CA ASP A 193 -28.28 -0.52 13.44
C ASP A 193 -27.17 0.12 12.59
N ILE A 194 -25.99 0.38 13.17
CA ILE A 194 -24.85 1.02 12.49
C ILE A 194 -23.81 -0.04 12.16
N GLY A 195 -23.79 -0.50 10.91
CA GLY A 195 -22.77 -1.42 10.41
C GLY A 195 -21.37 -0.80 10.35
N CYS A 196 -20.34 -1.60 10.66
CA CYS A 196 -18.95 -1.17 10.59
C CYS A 196 -18.45 -0.98 9.16
N GLU A 197 -19.04 -1.66 8.15
CA GLU A 197 -18.74 -1.42 6.74
C GLU A 197 -18.81 0.08 6.41
N LYS A 198 -19.96 0.72 6.64
CA LYS A 198 -20.14 2.15 6.31
C LYS A 198 -19.13 3.06 6.99
N GLN A 199 -18.79 2.79 8.25
CA GLN A 199 -17.82 3.58 8.99
C GLN A 199 -16.39 3.38 8.47
N ILE A 200 -16.03 2.14 8.18
CA ILE A 200 -14.73 1.79 7.59
C ILE A 200 -14.60 2.45 6.21
N HIS A 201 -15.62 2.36 5.36
CA HIS A 201 -15.63 3.00 4.05
C HIS A 201 -15.51 4.52 4.13
N SER A 202 -16.22 5.15 5.06
CA SER A 202 -16.13 6.59 5.32
C SER A 202 -14.71 7.02 5.73
N ARG A 203 -14.06 6.23 6.60
CA ARG A 203 -12.67 6.46 7.01
C ARG A 203 -11.69 6.28 5.85
N ILE A 204 -11.82 5.19 5.09
CA ILE A 204 -10.99 4.92 3.91
C ILE A 204 -11.12 6.06 2.90
N SER A 205 -12.34 6.57 2.67
CA SER A 205 -12.56 7.69 1.75
C SER A 205 -11.83 8.97 2.19
N ALA A 206 -11.79 9.25 3.50
CA ALA A 206 -11.06 10.41 4.02
C ALA A 206 -9.54 10.24 3.85
N ASP A 207 -9.01 9.05 4.12
CA ASP A 207 -7.58 8.75 4.00
C ASP A 207 -7.12 8.65 2.53
N THR A 208 -8.00 8.21 1.63
CA THR A 208 -7.74 8.12 0.18
C THR A 208 -7.39 9.47 -0.42
N GLN A 209 -7.90 10.58 0.12
CA GLN A 209 -7.55 11.92 -0.34
C GLN A 209 -6.04 12.21 -0.16
N TYR A 210 -5.45 11.80 0.96
CA TYR A 210 -4.02 11.97 1.20
C TYR A 210 -3.19 11.08 0.29
N LEU A 211 -3.63 9.84 0.09
CA LEU A 211 -2.98 8.91 -0.84
C LEU A 211 -3.01 9.44 -2.28
N GLY A 212 -4.16 9.99 -2.70
CA GLY A 212 -4.32 10.64 -3.99
C GLY A 212 -3.37 11.82 -4.17
N ALA A 213 -3.26 12.70 -3.18
CA ALA A 213 -2.33 13.83 -3.20
C ALA A 213 -0.85 13.38 -3.29
N ALA A 214 -0.48 12.33 -2.55
CA ALA A 214 0.85 11.74 -2.63
C ALA A 214 1.12 11.16 -4.03
N SER A 215 0.17 10.43 -4.61
CA SER A 215 0.31 9.85 -5.95
C SER A 215 0.46 10.91 -7.05
N MET A 216 -0.31 12.01 -6.97
CA MET A 216 -0.20 13.12 -7.91
C MET A 216 1.18 13.79 -7.84
N SER A 217 1.73 13.91 -6.63
CA SER A 217 3.08 14.45 -6.43
C SER A 217 4.14 13.58 -7.10
N VAL A 218 3.99 12.25 -7.04
CA VAL A 218 4.91 11.31 -7.72
C VAL A 218 4.85 11.49 -9.24
N VAL A 219 3.65 11.54 -9.82
CA VAL A 219 3.47 11.73 -11.28
C VAL A 219 4.14 13.03 -11.75
N LEU A 220 4.00 14.12 -10.99
CA LEU A 220 4.64 15.40 -11.31
C LEU A 220 6.18 15.31 -11.27
N VAL A 221 6.73 14.60 -10.29
CA VAL A 221 8.18 14.35 -10.21
C VAL A 221 8.66 13.50 -11.38
N GLU A 222 7.95 12.43 -11.74
CA GLU A 222 8.30 11.58 -12.88
C GLU A 222 8.25 12.35 -14.21
N ALA A 223 7.20 13.15 -14.41
CA ALA A 223 7.04 13.97 -15.61
C ALA A 223 8.14 15.04 -15.73
N SER A 224 8.48 15.72 -14.64
CA SER A 224 9.57 16.72 -14.64
C SER A 224 10.94 16.08 -14.91
N VAL A 225 11.23 14.93 -14.30
CA VAL A 225 12.44 14.13 -14.59
C VAL A 225 12.50 13.73 -16.06
N LEU A 226 11.38 13.30 -16.64
CA LEU A 226 11.30 12.92 -18.05
C LEU A 226 11.60 14.10 -18.98
N VAL A 227 10.98 15.26 -18.75
CA VAL A 227 11.20 16.49 -19.54
C VAL A 227 12.67 16.91 -19.50
N VAL A 228 13.27 16.89 -18.31
CA VAL A 228 14.68 17.22 -18.12
C VAL A 228 15.59 16.27 -18.89
N ASN A 229 15.41 14.96 -18.74
CA ASN A 229 16.27 13.97 -19.42
C ASN A 229 16.10 13.96 -20.94
N VAL A 230 14.89 14.19 -21.44
CA VAL A 230 14.63 14.35 -22.88
C VAL A 230 15.33 15.61 -23.42
N THR A 231 15.36 16.70 -22.65
CA THR A 231 16.10 17.91 -23.02
C THR A 231 17.59 17.63 -23.10
N VAL A 232 18.17 16.93 -22.11
CA VAL A 232 19.58 16.50 -22.13
C VAL A 232 19.91 15.60 -23.32
N LEU A 233 18.97 14.73 -23.74
CA LEU A 233 19.18 13.86 -24.91
C LEU A 233 19.19 14.60 -26.25
N LYS A 234 18.54 15.77 -26.33
CA LYS A 234 18.48 16.60 -27.53
C LYS A 234 19.75 17.43 -27.75
N ILE A 235 20.58 17.57 -26.72
CA ILE A 235 21.86 18.28 -26.80
C ILE A 235 23.02 17.29 -26.93
#